data_AF-Q5QHP0-F1
#
_entry.id   AF-Q5QHP0-F1
#
_cell.length_a   1.000
_cell.length_b   1.000
_cell.length_c   1.000
_cell.angle_alpha   90.00
_cell.angle_beta   90.00
_cell.angle_gamma   90.00
#
_symmetry.space_group_name_H-M   'P 1'
#
loop_
_entity.id
_entity.type
_entity.pdbx_description
1 polymer ?
#
loop_
_entity_poly.entity_id
_entity_poly.type
_entity_poly.pdbx_seq_one_letter_code
_entity_poly.pdbx_strand_id
1 'polypeptide(L)'
;VITIEESKGIETELDVVEGMQFDRGYLSQYMVTDNDKMEAVLENPYILITDKKISNIQDILPLLEQILQQSRPLLIIADDVDGEALPTLVLNKIRGTFNVVAVKAPGFGDRRKAMLEDIAILTGGTVITDDLGLELKDVTIENLGNASKVVVDKDNTTIVEGSGEKEAIEARVQLIKNQIAETTSDFDREKLQERLAKLAGGVAVVKVGAATETELKELKLRIEDALNATRAAVEEGMVSGG
;
A
#
# COMPACT_ATOMS: atom_id res chain seq x y z
N VAL A 1 0.59 12.31 -0.62
CA VAL A 1 -0.16 11.84 0.57
C VAL A 1 0.63 12.21 1.81
N ILE A 2 -0.02 12.42 2.96
CA ILE A 2 0.66 12.71 4.24
C ILE A 2 0.31 11.59 5.22
N THR A 3 1.31 10.97 5.83
CA THR A 3 1.20 9.93 6.86
C THR A 3 1.85 10.43 8.15
N ILE A 4 1.33 10.00 9.30
CA ILE A 4 1.81 10.42 10.61
C ILE A 4 2.38 9.20 11.35
N GLU A 5 3.59 9.36 11.87
CA GLU A 5 4.34 8.32 12.57
C GLU A 5 4.87 8.80 13.91
N GLU A 6 5.23 7.85 14.77
CA GLU A 6 5.84 8.13 16.06
C GLU A 6 7.35 8.22 15.89
N SER A 7 7.93 9.37 16.23
CA SER A 7 9.38 9.56 16.28
C SER A 7 9.95 8.88 17.53
N LYS A 8 11.19 8.40 17.41
CA LYS A 8 11.99 7.96 18.58
C LYS A 8 12.66 9.15 19.30
N GLY A 9 12.63 10.34 18.68
CA GLY A 9 13.19 11.57 19.21
C GLY A 9 12.15 12.45 19.91
N ILE A 10 12.64 13.55 20.49
CA ILE A 10 11.79 14.57 21.13
C ILE A 10 11.23 15.53 20.08
N GLU A 11 11.95 15.72 18.97
CA GLU A 11 11.58 16.67 17.92
C GLU A 11 10.63 16.03 16.90
N THR A 12 9.72 16.86 16.38
CA THR A 12 8.85 16.49 15.27
C THR A 12 9.54 16.81 13.95
N GLU A 13 9.67 15.81 13.10
CA GLU A 13 10.37 15.88 11.81
C GLU A 13 9.41 15.65 10.64
N LEU A 14 9.74 16.24 9.48
CA LEU A 14 9.01 16.04 8.24
C LEU A 14 9.98 15.49 7.19
N ASP A 15 9.70 14.27 6.72
CA ASP A 15 10.43 13.64 5.64
C ASP A 15 9.51 13.41 4.44
N VAL A 16 10.07 13.45 3.23
CA VAL A 16 9.39 12.99 2.02
C VAL A 16 10.09 11.73 1.55
N VAL A 17 9.34 10.64 1.55
CA VAL A 17 9.86 9.30 1.23
C VAL A 17 9.16 8.73 0.01
N GLU A 18 9.79 7.75 -0.62
CA GLU A 18 9.22 7.03 -1.74
C GLU A 18 8.05 6.18 -1.24
N GLY A 19 6.87 6.38 -1.83
CA GLY A 19 5.65 5.71 -1.41
C GLY A 19 4.51 6.01 -2.37
N MET A 20 3.40 5.30 -2.18
CA MET A 20 2.23 5.38 -3.06
C MET A 20 0.95 5.11 -2.28
N GLN A 21 -0.15 5.77 -2.66
CA GLN A 21 -1.50 5.42 -2.22
C GLN A 21 -2.38 5.08 -3.41
N PHE A 22 -3.25 4.08 -3.25
CA PHE A 22 -4.31 3.75 -4.19
C PHE A 22 -5.62 3.39 -3.50
N ASP A 23 -6.72 3.57 -4.24
CA ASP A 23 -8.09 3.62 -3.72
C ASP A 23 -8.71 2.21 -3.67
N ARG A 24 -8.05 1.32 -2.91
CA ARG A 24 -8.51 -0.04 -2.59
C ARG A 24 -8.21 -0.34 -1.13
N GLY A 25 -9.24 -0.59 -0.34
CA GLY A 25 -9.08 -1.01 1.05
C GLY A 25 -9.08 -2.52 1.25
N TYR A 26 -9.09 -2.93 2.52
CA TYR A 26 -9.10 -4.33 2.91
C TYR A 26 -10.35 -5.07 2.42
N LEU A 27 -10.19 -6.34 2.04
CA LEU A 27 -11.31 -7.19 1.63
C LEU A 27 -12.21 -7.61 2.80
N SER A 28 -11.70 -7.57 4.02
CA SER A 28 -12.45 -7.93 5.23
C SER A 28 -12.03 -7.09 6.42
N GLN A 29 -13.02 -6.57 7.17
CA GLN A 29 -12.79 -5.83 8.41
C GLN A 29 -12.06 -6.66 9.47
N TYR A 30 -12.15 -7.99 9.40
CA TYR A 30 -11.41 -8.88 10.31
C TYR A 30 -9.89 -8.92 10.06
N MET A 31 -9.40 -8.21 9.03
CA MET A 31 -7.96 -8.04 8.76
C MET A 31 -7.36 -6.81 9.46
N VAL A 32 -8.19 -5.96 10.06
CA VAL A 32 -7.79 -4.77 10.82
C VAL A 32 -6.87 -5.15 11.99
N THR A 33 -5.84 -4.34 12.22
CA THR A 33 -4.94 -4.47 13.38
C THR A 33 -5.29 -3.48 14.48
N ASP A 34 -5.74 -2.29 14.10
CA ASP A 34 -6.18 -1.23 15.02
C ASP A 34 -7.71 -1.11 14.94
N ASN A 35 -8.40 -1.68 15.92
CA ASN A 35 -9.87 -1.69 15.96
C ASN A 35 -10.47 -0.32 16.31
N ASP A 36 -9.69 0.58 16.90
CA ASP A 36 -10.17 1.92 17.25
C ASP A 36 -10.21 2.80 15.99
N LYS A 37 -9.17 2.70 15.17
CA LYS A 37 -9.07 3.44 13.89
C LYS A 37 -9.71 2.72 12.71
N MET A 38 -10.00 1.43 12.83
CA MET A 38 -10.45 0.57 11.74
C MET A 38 -9.45 0.50 10.58
N GLU A 39 -8.15 0.36 10.92
CA GLU A 39 -7.04 0.29 9.97
C GLU A 39 -6.18 -0.95 10.18
N ALA A 40 -5.66 -1.51 9.08
CA ALA A 40 -4.63 -2.54 9.13
C ALA A 40 -3.25 -1.89 8.89
N VAL A 41 -2.42 -1.92 9.91
CA VAL A 41 -1.06 -1.39 9.93
C VAL A 41 -0.09 -2.57 9.90
N LEU A 42 0.69 -2.66 8.82
CA LEU A 42 1.69 -3.68 8.62
C LEU A 42 3.07 -3.04 8.64
N GLU A 43 3.88 -3.42 9.64
CA GLU A 43 5.26 -2.98 9.78
C GLU A 43 6.19 -3.99 9.09
N ASN A 44 7.09 -3.50 8.24
CA ASN A 44 8.00 -4.27 7.40
C ASN A 44 7.33 -5.45 6.65
N PRO A 45 6.21 -5.25 5.93
CA PRO A 45 5.53 -6.35 5.26
C PRO A 45 6.26 -6.85 4.02
N TYR A 46 6.00 -8.11 3.69
CA TYR A 46 6.13 -8.60 2.32
C TYR A 46 4.90 -8.21 1.50
N ILE A 47 5.08 -8.01 0.20
CA ILE A 47 4.02 -7.58 -0.72
C ILE A 47 3.95 -8.55 -1.89
N LEU A 48 2.89 -9.37 -1.94
CA LEU A 48 2.57 -10.19 -3.10
C LEU A 48 1.75 -9.37 -4.09
N ILE A 49 2.21 -9.31 -5.34
CA ILE A 49 1.61 -8.51 -6.40
C ILE A 49 1.25 -9.45 -7.55
N THR A 50 -0.04 -9.58 -7.86
CA THR A 50 -0.51 -10.46 -8.92
C THR A 50 -1.74 -9.88 -9.62
N ASP A 51 -1.89 -10.16 -10.91
CA ASP A 51 -3.12 -9.90 -11.66
C ASP A 51 -4.09 -11.10 -11.64
N LYS A 52 -3.71 -12.17 -10.94
CA LYS A 52 -4.52 -13.38 -10.78
C LYS A 52 -5.55 -13.22 -9.68
N LYS A 53 -6.58 -14.05 -9.78
CA LYS A 53 -7.57 -14.27 -8.74
C LYS A 53 -7.14 -15.41 -7.83
N ILE A 54 -7.21 -15.21 -6.52
CA ILE A 54 -6.85 -16.21 -5.51
C ILE A 54 -8.13 -16.74 -4.86
N SER A 55 -8.63 -17.86 -5.37
CA SER A 55 -9.82 -18.54 -4.83
C SER A 55 -9.48 -19.75 -3.97
N ASN A 56 -8.33 -20.38 -4.23
CA ASN A 56 -7.86 -21.57 -3.54
C ASN A 56 -6.60 -21.25 -2.72
N ILE A 57 -6.60 -21.63 -1.44
CA ILE A 57 -5.48 -21.36 -0.54
C ILE A 57 -4.23 -22.18 -0.92
N GLN A 58 -4.41 -23.35 -1.55
CA GLN A 58 -3.33 -24.25 -1.95
C GLN A 58 -2.37 -23.62 -2.96
N ASP A 59 -2.85 -22.66 -3.75
CA ASP A 59 -2.01 -21.97 -4.75
C ASP A 59 -0.97 -21.05 -4.12
N ILE A 60 -1.23 -20.56 -2.91
CA ILE A 60 -0.32 -19.68 -2.16
C ILE A 60 0.23 -20.32 -0.88
N LEU A 61 -0.22 -21.52 -0.52
CA LEU A 61 0.21 -22.21 0.70
C LEU A 61 1.74 -22.34 0.81
N PRO A 62 2.50 -22.71 -0.25
CA PRO A 62 3.96 -22.79 -0.17
C PRO A 62 4.62 -21.45 0.18
N LEU A 63 4.06 -20.35 -0.30
CA LEU A 63 4.53 -19.00 0.00
C LEU A 63 4.21 -18.61 1.46
N LEU A 64 3.00 -18.92 1.92
CA LEU A 64 2.56 -18.64 3.29
C LEU A 64 3.45 -19.35 4.32
N GLU A 65 3.82 -20.61 4.06
CA GLU A 65 4.73 -21.37 4.93
C GLU A 65 6.12 -20.71 5.04
N GLN A 66 6.65 -20.20 3.93
CA GLN A 66 7.94 -19.49 3.93
C GLN A 66 7.87 -18.18 4.72
N ILE A 67 6.79 -17.40 4.57
CA ILE A 67 6.63 -16.11 5.28
C ILE A 67 6.40 -16.34 6.77
N LEU A 68 5.65 -17.38 7.15
CA LEU A 68 5.39 -17.73 8.54
C LEU A 68 6.70 -17.95 9.32
N GLN A 69 7.70 -18.57 8.70
CA GLN A 69 9.02 -18.78 9.31
C GLN A 69 9.76 -17.46 9.61
N GLN A 70 9.49 -16.42 8.83
CA GLN A 70 10.09 -15.10 9.03
C GLN A 70 9.32 -14.23 10.03
N SER A 71 8.11 -14.63 10.42
CA SER A 71 7.23 -13.85 11.31
C SER A 71 6.98 -12.40 10.83
N ARG A 72 7.02 -12.19 9.51
CA ARG A 72 6.75 -10.89 8.88
C ARG A 72 5.30 -10.82 8.37
N PRO A 73 4.65 -9.65 8.40
CA PRO A 73 3.32 -9.50 7.83
C PRO A 73 3.33 -9.64 6.30
N LEU A 74 2.16 -9.95 5.72
CA LEU A 74 1.97 -10.05 4.27
C LEU A 74 0.82 -9.15 3.80
N LEU A 75 1.10 -8.31 2.80
CA LEU A 75 0.09 -7.65 1.97
C LEU A 75 -0.10 -8.45 0.68
N ILE A 76 -1.34 -8.80 0.35
CA ILE A 76 -1.71 -9.44 -0.91
C ILE A 76 -2.46 -8.42 -1.78
N ILE A 77 -1.92 -8.11 -2.95
CA ILE A 77 -2.56 -7.30 -3.99
C ILE A 77 -2.86 -8.23 -5.17
N ALA A 78 -4.14 -8.54 -5.37
CA ALA A 78 -4.61 -9.50 -6.38
C ALA A 78 -5.82 -8.94 -7.14
N ASP A 79 -6.20 -9.51 -8.30
CA ASP A 79 -7.46 -9.13 -8.96
C ASP A 79 -8.66 -9.30 -8.01
N ASP A 80 -8.72 -10.46 -7.36
CA ASP A 80 -9.63 -10.73 -6.26
C ASP A 80 -9.06 -11.81 -5.34
N VAL A 81 -9.48 -11.81 -4.07
CA VAL A 81 -9.25 -12.92 -3.14
C VAL A 81 -10.59 -13.34 -2.59
N ASP A 82 -11.04 -14.54 -2.96
CA ASP A 82 -12.38 -15.03 -2.64
C ASP A 82 -12.37 -16.55 -2.38
N GLY A 83 -13.53 -17.20 -2.52
CA GLY A 83 -13.66 -18.64 -2.36
C GLY A 83 -13.29 -19.09 -0.94
N GLU A 84 -12.53 -20.18 -0.86
CA GLU A 84 -12.03 -20.70 0.42
C GLU A 84 -10.77 -19.98 0.92
N ALA A 85 -10.07 -19.26 0.03
CA ALA A 85 -8.85 -18.55 0.39
C ALA A 85 -9.12 -17.41 1.39
N LEU A 86 -10.09 -16.55 1.09
CA LEU A 86 -10.38 -15.39 1.95
C LEU A 86 -10.79 -15.78 3.38
N PRO A 87 -11.78 -16.68 3.62
CA PRO A 87 -12.13 -17.12 4.98
C PRO A 87 -10.96 -17.76 5.71
N THR A 88 -10.10 -18.51 5.01
CA THR A 88 -8.93 -19.16 5.60
C THR A 88 -7.89 -18.14 6.05
N LEU A 89 -7.59 -17.12 5.24
CA LEU A 89 -6.70 -16.03 5.61
C LEU A 89 -7.25 -15.25 6.82
N VAL A 90 -8.54 -14.92 6.80
CA VAL A 90 -9.22 -14.23 7.91
C VAL A 90 -9.15 -15.05 9.20
N LEU A 91 -9.42 -16.35 9.15
CA LEU A 91 -9.39 -17.20 10.35
C LEU A 91 -7.98 -17.29 10.95
N ASN A 92 -6.95 -17.40 10.11
CA ASN A 92 -5.55 -17.41 10.57
C ASN A 92 -5.11 -16.07 11.17
N LYS A 93 -5.61 -14.96 10.60
CA LYS A 93 -5.40 -13.61 11.13
C LYS A 93 -6.06 -13.43 12.50
N ILE A 94 -7.33 -13.82 12.67
CA ILE A 94 -8.05 -13.74 13.96
C ILE A 94 -7.36 -14.58 15.03
N ARG A 95 -6.82 -15.75 14.66
CA ARG A 95 -6.06 -16.62 15.58
C ARG A 95 -4.70 -16.06 15.97
N GLY A 96 -4.24 -14.98 15.34
CA GLY A 96 -2.92 -14.39 15.55
C GLY A 96 -1.78 -15.22 14.97
N THR A 97 -2.08 -16.29 14.22
CA THR A 97 -1.06 -17.16 13.63
C THR A 97 -0.31 -16.46 12.50
N PHE A 98 -1.00 -15.63 11.73
CA PHE A 98 -0.44 -15.01 10.53
C PHE A 98 -1.03 -13.62 10.30
N ASN A 99 -0.18 -12.60 10.23
CA ASN A 99 -0.62 -11.23 9.98
C ASN A 99 -0.71 -10.96 8.46
N VAL A 100 -1.91 -11.08 7.90
CA VAL A 100 -2.16 -10.89 6.46
C VAL A 100 -3.30 -9.93 6.19
N VAL A 101 -3.13 -9.09 5.17
CA VAL A 101 -4.16 -8.21 4.63
C VAL A 101 -4.24 -8.43 3.13
N ALA A 102 -5.44 -8.59 2.60
CA ALA A 102 -5.69 -8.72 1.17
C ALA A 102 -6.50 -7.53 0.66
N VAL A 103 -6.07 -6.98 -0.47
CA VAL A 103 -6.69 -5.85 -1.16
C VAL A 103 -6.83 -6.16 -2.65
N LYS A 104 -7.83 -5.56 -3.30
CA LYS A 104 -7.96 -5.70 -4.76
C LYS A 104 -6.91 -4.85 -5.47
N ALA A 105 -6.49 -5.30 -6.64
CA ALA A 105 -5.64 -4.56 -7.53
C ALA A 105 -6.34 -3.25 -7.98
N PRO A 106 -5.60 -2.14 -8.07
CA PRO A 106 -6.16 -0.90 -8.60
C PRO A 106 -6.35 -0.99 -10.12
N GLY A 107 -7.36 -0.28 -10.63
CA GLY A 107 -7.66 -0.27 -12.07
C GLY A 107 -8.24 -1.57 -12.63
N PHE A 108 -8.33 -1.62 -13.96
CA PHE A 108 -8.95 -2.71 -14.73
C PHE A 108 -8.22 -2.89 -16.07
N GLY A 109 -8.23 -4.10 -16.62
CA GLY A 109 -7.60 -4.42 -17.92
C GLY A 109 -6.12 -4.05 -17.95
N ASP A 110 -5.64 -3.49 -19.06
CA ASP A 110 -4.23 -3.12 -19.24
C ASP A 110 -3.75 -2.06 -18.22
N ARG A 111 -4.66 -1.21 -17.75
CA ARG A 111 -4.33 -0.23 -16.70
C ARG A 111 -3.98 -0.91 -15.39
N ARG A 112 -4.66 -2.01 -15.04
CA ARG A 112 -4.33 -2.79 -13.85
C ARG A 112 -2.92 -3.36 -13.96
N LYS A 113 -2.59 -3.97 -15.10
CA LYS A 113 -1.24 -4.51 -15.33
C LYS A 113 -0.18 -3.43 -15.18
N ALA A 114 -0.42 -2.26 -15.79
CA ALA A 114 0.49 -1.13 -15.69
C ALA A 114 0.63 -0.58 -14.24
N MET A 115 -0.45 -0.53 -13.47
CA MET A 115 -0.43 -0.08 -12.07
C MET A 115 0.21 -1.11 -11.13
N LEU A 116 -0.03 -2.40 -11.34
CA LEU A 116 0.65 -3.47 -10.59
C LEU A 116 2.16 -3.44 -10.82
N GLU A 117 2.57 -3.19 -12.07
CA GLU A 117 3.98 -2.99 -12.41
C GLU A 117 4.58 -1.76 -11.71
N ASP A 118 3.82 -0.65 -11.61
CA ASP A 118 4.27 0.53 -10.86
C ASP A 118 4.50 0.20 -9.37
N ILE A 119 3.59 -0.57 -8.76
CA ILE A 119 3.72 -1.01 -7.36
C ILE A 119 4.90 -1.97 -7.21
N ALA A 120 5.12 -2.89 -8.16
CA ALA A 120 6.23 -3.83 -8.13
C ALA A 120 7.57 -3.10 -8.19
N ILE A 121 7.72 -2.13 -9.11
CA ILE A 121 8.92 -1.30 -9.22
C ILE A 121 9.15 -0.48 -7.94
N LEU A 122 8.10 0.13 -7.39
CA LEU A 122 8.20 0.91 -6.14
C LEU A 122 8.66 0.06 -4.94
N THR A 123 8.24 -1.20 -4.89
CA THR A 123 8.48 -2.09 -3.74
C THR A 123 9.65 -3.05 -3.97
N GLY A 124 10.24 -3.06 -5.16
CA GLY A 124 11.30 -4.01 -5.55
C GLY A 124 10.80 -5.44 -5.76
N GLY A 125 9.49 -5.64 -5.97
CA GLY A 125 8.88 -6.95 -6.21
C GLY A 125 8.73 -7.27 -7.70
N THR A 126 8.17 -8.44 -8.00
CA THR A 126 7.82 -8.87 -9.37
C THR A 126 6.33 -9.15 -9.46
N VAL A 127 5.67 -8.69 -10.52
CA VAL A 127 4.26 -9.01 -10.77
C VAL A 127 4.12 -10.47 -11.20
N ILE A 128 3.38 -11.27 -10.44
CA ILE A 128 3.07 -12.66 -10.78
C ILE A 128 1.89 -12.69 -11.74
N THR A 129 2.16 -12.98 -13.02
CA THR A 129 1.17 -13.01 -14.10
C THR A 129 1.41 -14.18 -15.04
N ASP A 130 0.34 -14.68 -15.66
CA ASP A 130 0.41 -15.74 -16.69
C ASP A 130 1.16 -15.27 -17.95
N ASP A 131 1.14 -13.96 -18.24
CA ASP A 131 1.84 -13.39 -19.40
C ASP A 131 3.36 -13.61 -19.33
N LEU A 132 3.90 -13.74 -18.11
CA LEU A 132 5.31 -14.02 -17.83
C LEU A 132 5.57 -15.50 -17.54
N GLY A 133 4.53 -16.35 -17.62
CA GLY A 133 4.63 -17.79 -17.32
C GLY A 133 4.87 -18.10 -15.84
N LEU A 134 4.53 -17.19 -14.93
CA LEU A 134 4.74 -17.37 -13.49
C LEU A 134 3.48 -17.92 -12.82
N GLU A 135 3.62 -19.04 -12.09
CA GLU A 135 2.54 -19.60 -11.28
C GLU A 135 2.65 -19.17 -9.82
N LEU A 136 1.50 -19.02 -9.13
CA LEU A 136 1.47 -18.66 -7.71
C LEU A 136 2.19 -19.67 -6.81
N LYS A 137 2.23 -20.94 -7.24
CA LYS A 137 2.85 -22.05 -6.51
C LYS A 137 4.37 -21.98 -6.50
N ASP A 138 4.95 -21.35 -7.52
CA ASP A 138 6.40 -21.24 -7.71
C ASP A 138 6.95 -19.92 -7.16
N VAL A 139 6.09 -19.08 -6.57
CA VAL A 139 6.50 -17.79 -6.01
C VAL A 139 7.40 -18.01 -4.80
N THR A 140 8.52 -17.29 -4.80
CA THR A 140 9.48 -17.26 -3.70
C THR A 140 9.47 -15.89 -3.01
N ILE A 141 10.10 -15.81 -1.85
CA ILE A 141 10.27 -14.54 -1.11
C ILE A 141 11.00 -13.49 -1.95
N GLU A 142 11.89 -13.89 -2.87
CA GLU A 142 12.63 -12.99 -3.75
C GLU A 142 11.73 -12.26 -4.76
N ASN A 143 10.56 -12.82 -5.06
CA ASN A 143 9.59 -12.19 -5.96
C ASN A 143 8.70 -11.16 -5.24
N LEU A 144 8.70 -11.15 -3.90
CA LEU A 144 7.84 -10.27 -3.12
C LEU A 144 8.46 -8.87 -3.01
N GLY A 145 7.60 -7.87 -3.11
CA GLY A 145 7.97 -6.50 -2.76
C GLY A 145 8.17 -6.33 -1.25
N ASN A 146 8.87 -5.27 -0.88
CA ASN A 146 9.08 -4.87 0.50
C ASN A 146 8.74 -3.38 0.67
N ALA A 147 8.30 -3.03 1.87
CA ALA A 147 8.11 -1.65 2.31
C ALA A 147 8.42 -1.55 3.81
N SER A 148 8.75 -0.35 4.28
CA SER A 148 8.90 -0.07 5.71
C SER A 148 7.56 -0.21 6.42
N LYS A 149 6.49 0.32 5.81
CA LYS A 149 5.14 0.26 6.38
C LYS A 149 4.06 0.28 5.32
N VAL A 150 2.97 -0.42 5.59
CA VAL A 150 1.73 -0.34 4.81
C VAL A 150 0.56 -0.07 5.75
N VAL A 151 -0.27 0.91 5.40
CA VAL A 151 -1.53 1.20 6.08
C VAL A 151 -2.68 0.96 5.12
N VAL A 152 -3.65 0.13 5.52
CA VAL A 152 -4.83 -0.20 4.73
C VAL A 152 -6.07 0.15 5.54
N ASP A 153 -6.88 1.08 5.03
CA ASP A 153 -8.18 1.42 5.58
C ASP A 153 -9.30 0.74 4.75
N LYS A 154 -10.55 1.14 4.95
CA LYS A 154 -11.72 0.59 4.24
C LYS A 154 -11.68 0.85 2.73
N ASP A 155 -11.14 1.98 2.32
CA ASP A 155 -11.23 2.53 0.97
C ASP A 155 -9.85 2.69 0.30
N ASN A 156 -8.75 2.76 1.06
CA ASN A 156 -7.40 3.05 0.58
C ASN A 156 -6.33 2.08 1.11
N THR A 157 -5.25 1.97 0.33
CA THR A 157 -3.99 1.35 0.73
C THR A 157 -2.86 2.35 0.50
N THR A 158 -2.04 2.58 1.51
CA THR A 158 -0.86 3.44 1.47
C THR A 158 0.39 2.62 1.77
N ILE A 159 1.35 2.66 0.85
CA ILE A 159 2.67 2.03 0.96
C ILE A 159 3.68 3.15 1.25
N VAL A 160 4.43 3.02 2.34
CA VAL A 160 5.41 3.99 2.82
C VAL A 160 6.81 3.37 2.79
N GLU A 161 7.77 4.08 2.20
CA GLU A 161 9.17 3.64 2.02
C GLU A 161 9.24 2.26 1.34
N GLY A 162 8.82 2.22 0.06
CA GLY A 162 9.02 1.05 -0.78
C GLY A 162 10.51 0.75 -0.99
N SER A 163 10.89 -0.53 -1.07
CA SER A 163 12.29 -0.94 -1.24
C SER A 163 12.75 -1.04 -2.71
N GLY A 164 12.09 -0.32 -3.62
CA GLY A 164 12.46 -0.25 -5.03
C GLY A 164 13.77 0.49 -5.26
N GLU A 165 14.48 0.14 -6.34
CA GLU A 165 15.67 0.88 -6.76
C GLU A 165 15.27 2.24 -7.33
N LYS A 166 15.96 3.31 -6.91
CA LYS A 166 15.67 4.68 -7.34
C LYS A 166 15.76 4.84 -8.84
N GLU A 167 16.76 4.22 -9.46
CA GLU A 167 16.96 4.24 -10.90
C GLU A 167 15.78 3.60 -11.64
N ALA A 168 15.23 2.50 -11.12
CA ALA A 168 14.07 1.83 -11.71
C ALA A 168 12.80 2.69 -11.59
N ILE A 169 12.59 3.32 -10.44
CA ILE A 169 11.47 4.25 -10.21
C ILE A 169 11.59 5.47 -11.13
N GLU A 170 12.77 6.08 -11.23
CA GLU A 170 13.02 7.21 -12.13
C GLU A 170 12.81 6.84 -13.60
N ALA A 171 13.31 5.68 -14.03
CA ALA A 171 13.09 5.18 -15.38
C ALA A 171 11.58 4.99 -15.66
N ARG A 172 10.83 4.46 -14.69
CA ARG A 172 9.39 4.29 -14.81
C ARG A 172 8.64 5.62 -14.88
N VAL A 173 9.04 6.60 -14.07
CA VAL A 173 8.53 7.98 -14.11
C VAL A 173 8.77 8.61 -15.49
N GLN A 174 9.96 8.46 -16.06
CA GLN A 174 10.27 9.00 -17.39
C GLN A 174 9.46 8.32 -18.51
N LEU A 175 9.27 7.01 -18.41
CA LEU A 175 8.43 6.27 -19.34
C LEU A 175 6.99 6.81 -19.35
N ILE A 176 6.40 7.04 -18.18
CA ILE A 176 5.04 7.61 -18.07
C ILE A 176 5.00 9.04 -18.62
N LYS A 177 6.01 9.87 -18.36
CA LYS A 177 6.10 11.23 -18.91
C LYS A 177 6.14 11.24 -20.45
N ASN A 178 6.88 10.30 -21.06
CA ASN A 178 6.92 10.18 -22.51
C ASN A 178 5.55 9.75 -23.07
N GLN A 179 4.87 8.79 -22.43
CA GLN A 179 3.52 8.37 -22.81
C GLN A 179 2.50 9.54 -22.74
N ILE A 180 2.63 10.41 -21.74
CA ILE A 180 1.80 11.63 -21.60
C ILE A 180 2.01 12.59 -22.77
N ALA A 181 3.25 12.72 -23.26
CA ALA A 181 3.58 13.61 -24.37
C ALA A 181 3.11 13.08 -25.73
N GLU A 182 3.10 11.75 -25.90
CA GLU A 182 2.69 11.10 -27.14
C GLU A 182 1.17 10.92 -27.26
N THR A 183 0.44 10.85 -26.14
CA THR A 183 -1.01 10.61 -26.18
C THR A 183 -1.80 11.82 -26.69
N THR A 184 -2.69 11.54 -27.64
CA THR A 184 -3.65 12.51 -28.19
C THR A 184 -5.00 12.48 -27.48
N SER A 185 -5.21 11.52 -26.59
CA SER A 185 -6.44 11.33 -25.81
C SER A 185 -6.33 12.05 -24.47
N ASP A 186 -7.21 13.02 -24.22
CA ASP A 186 -7.23 13.76 -22.95
C ASP A 186 -7.55 12.83 -21.76
N PHE A 187 -8.39 11.82 -21.98
CA PHE A 187 -8.70 10.81 -20.97
C PHE A 187 -7.46 10.00 -20.58
N ASP A 188 -6.67 9.53 -21.56
CA ASP A 188 -5.45 8.77 -21.26
C ASP A 188 -4.39 9.66 -20.62
N ARG A 189 -4.32 10.93 -21.03
CA ARG A 189 -3.45 11.92 -20.42
C ARG A 189 -3.76 12.10 -18.94
N GLU A 190 -5.02 12.30 -18.58
CA GLU A 190 -5.47 12.41 -17.19
C GLU A 190 -5.07 11.18 -16.37
N LYS A 191 -5.32 9.97 -16.91
CA LYS A 191 -4.99 8.72 -16.19
C LYS A 191 -3.50 8.45 -16.06
N LEU A 192 -2.70 8.84 -17.04
CA LEU A 192 -1.24 8.78 -16.93
C LEU A 192 -0.72 9.82 -15.93
N GLN A 193 -1.32 11.00 -15.86
CA GLN A 193 -0.99 12.03 -14.86
C GLN A 193 -1.30 11.55 -13.43
N GLU A 194 -2.45 10.89 -13.20
CA GLU A 194 -2.77 10.28 -11.91
C GLU A 194 -1.71 9.26 -11.49
N ARG A 195 -1.30 8.37 -12.40
CA ARG A 195 -0.24 7.39 -12.14
C ARG A 195 1.10 8.05 -11.85
N LEU A 196 1.47 9.05 -12.65
CA LEU A 196 2.70 9.81 -12.46
C LEU A 196 2.71 10.50 -11.10
N ALA A 197 1.60 11.12 -10.68
CA ALA A 197 1.49 11.78 -9.39
C ALA A 197 1.65 10.77 -8.23
N LYS A 198 1.06 9.59 -8.37
CA LYS A 198 1.17 8.50 -7.38
C LYS A 198 2.60 7.94 -7.25
N LEU A 199 3.38 7.93 -8.34
CA LEU A 199 4.75 7.40 -8.35
C LEU A 199 5.81 8.46 -8.01
N ALA A 200 5.64 9.70 -8.49
CA ALA A 200 6.62 10.78 -8.32
C ALA A 200 6.36 11.68 -7.11
N GLY A 201 5.12 11.73 -6.61
CA GLY A 201 4.72 12.62 -5.51
C GLY A 201 5.20 12.16 -4.13
N GLY A 202 5.57 10.88 -4.00
CA GLY A 202 5.98 10.27 -2.75
C GLY A 202 4.93 10.37 -1.65
N VAL A 203 5.34 9.99 -0.45
CA VAL A 203 4.55 10.12 0.78
C VAL A 203 5.32 11.02 1.72
N ALA A 204 4.69 12.10 2.16
CA ALA A 204 5.23 12.92 3.24
C ALA A 204 4.93 12.24 4.56
N VAL A 205 5.95 12.01 5.39
CA VAL A 205 5.83 11.38 6.70
C VAL A 205 6.16 12.42 7.75
N VAL A 206 5.20 12.69 8.63
CA VAL A 206 5.38 13.54 9.82
C VAL A 206 5.69 12.63 10.99
N LYS A 207 6.94 12.64 11.46
CA LYS A 207 7.40 11.88 12.61
C LYS A 207 7.23 12.73 13.86
N VAL A 208 6.18 12.47 14.62
CA VAL A 208 5.82 13.25 15.82
C VAL A 208 6.73 12.85 16.97
N GLY A 209 7.45 13.81 17.55
CA GLY A 209 8.30 13.59 18.72
C GLY A 209 7.70 14.21 19.98
N ALA A 210 7.99 13.61 21.14
CA ALA A 210 7.62 14.17 22.44
C ALA A 210 8.55 13.65 23.55
N ALA A 211 8.55 14.33 24.69
CA ALA A 211 9.35 13.95 25.85
C ALA A 211 8.76 12.75 26.63
N THR A 212 7.45 12.54 26.54
CA THR A 212 6.74 11.45 27.21
C THR A 212 5.77 10.73 26.27
N GLU A 213 5.47 9.46 26.54
CA GLU A 213 4.57 8.65 25.70
C GLU A 213 3.13 9.21 25.68
N THR A 214 2.67 9.79 26.79
CA THR A 214 1.33 10.40 26.86
C THR A 214 1.24 11.65 26.00
N GLU A 215 2.26 12.52 26.05
CA GLU A 215 2.32 13.70 25.18
C GLU A 215 2.46 13.31 23.71
N LEU A 216 3.26 12.28 23.40
CA LEU A 216 3.42 11.75 22.05
C LEU A 216 2.07 11.38 21.43
N LYS A 217 1.26 10.61 22.18
CA LYS A 217 -0.06 10.17 21.73
C LYS A 217 -1.04 11.34 21.58
N GLU A 218 -1.03 12.29 22.51
CA GLU A 218 -1.88 13.48 22.44
C GLU A 218 -1.53 14.36 21.23
N LEU A 219 -0.23 14.65 21.04
CA LEU A 219 0.26 15.48 19.95
C LEU A 219 -0.01 14.82 18.59
N LYS A 220 0.20 13.51 18.50
CA LYS A 220 -0.11 12.72 17.30
C LYS A 220 -1.58 12.83 16.93
N LEU A 221 -2.50 12.61 17.88
CA LEU A 221 -3.94 12.74 17.65
C LEU A 221 -4.32 14.15 17.19
N ARG A 222 -3.73 15.17 17.82
CA ARG A 222 -3.98 16.57 17.44
C ARG A 222 -3.51 16.89 16.00
N ILE A 223 -2.37 16.33 15.58
CA ILE A 223 -1.85 16.51 14.22
C ILE A 223 -2.71 15.72 13.22
N GLU A 224 -3.15 14.51 13.57
CA GLU A 224 -4.08 13.71 12.75
C GLU A 224 -5.39 14.47 12.52
N ASP A 225 -5.99 15.03 13.57
CA ASP A 225 -7.20 15.85 13.46
C ASP A 225 -6.97 17.09 12.58
N ALA A 226 -5.85 17.80 12.78
CA ALA A 226 -5.50 18.97 11.98
C ALA A 226 -5.32 18.61 10.50
N LEU A 227 -4.71 17.48 10.19
CA LEU A 227 -4.53 16.97 8.84
C LEU A 227 -5.88 16.66 8.18
N ASN A 228 -6.75 15.96 8.89
CA ASN A 228 -8.09 15.60 8.39
C ASN A 228 -8.95 16.84 8.14
N ALA A 229 -8.95 17.80 9.08
CA ALA A 229 -9.65 19.08 8.92
C ALA A 229 -9.13 19.88 7.72
N THR A 230 -7.81 19.92 7.53
CA THR A 230 -7.20 20.63 6.39
C THR A 230 -7.54 19.96 5.06
N ARG A 231 -7.55 18.62 5.00
CA ARG A 231 -7.95 17.88 3.79
C ARG A 231 -9.40 18.19 3.41
N ALA A 232 -10.32 18.08 4.37
CA ALA A 232 -11.73 18.39 4.14
C ALA A 232 -11.93 19.85 3.67
N ALA A 233 -11.23 20.80 4.29
CA ALA A 233 -11.27 22.21 3.91
C ALA A 233 -10.75 22.49 2.49
N VAL A 234 -9.75 21.73 2.03
CA VAL A 234 -9.22 21.86 0.66
C VAL A 234 -10.16 21.23 -0.36
N GLU A 235 -10.77 20.09 -0.02
CA GLU A 235 -11.67 19.35 -0.92
C GLU A 235 -13.03 20.03 -1.09
N GLU A 236 -13.65 20.47 0.01
CA GLU A 236 -15.02 21.00 0.01
C GLU A 236 -15.08 22.53 0.17
N GLY A 237 -13.94 23.16 0.42
CA GLY A 237 -13.84 24.60 0.71
C GLY A 237 -14.05 24.93 2.19
N MET A 238 -14.00 26.22 2.51
CA MET A 238 -14.09 26.73 3.88
C MET A 238 -15.29 27.67 4.03
N VAL A 239 -15.90 27.65 5.21
CA VAL A 239 -16.94 28.60 5.63
C VAL A 239 -16.51 29.33 6.91
N SER A 240 -17.13 30.47 7.21
CA SER A 240 -16.90 31.17 8.46
C SER A 240 -17.25 30.26 9.65
N GLY A 241 -16.25 29.95 10.48
CA GLY A 241 -16.43 29.22 11.73
C GLY A 241 -17.12 30.05 12.82
N GLY A 242 -17.18 29.47 14.03
CA GLY A 242 -17.68 30.11 15.25
C GLY A 242 -16.56 30.70 16.09
#